data_AF-A0A7L2ZBW4-F1
#
_entry.id   AF-A0A7L2ZBW4-F1
#
_cell.length_a   1.000
_cell.length_b   1.000
_cell.length_c   1.000
_cell.angle_alpha   90.00
_cell.angle_beta   90.00
_cell.angle_gamma   90.00
#
_symmetry.space_group_name_H-M   'P 1'
#
loop_
_entity.id
_entity.type
_entity.pdbx_description
1 polymer ?
#
loop_
_entity_poly.entity_id
_entity_poly.type
_entity_poly.pdbx_seq_one_letter_code
_entity_poly.pdbx_strand_id
1 'polypeptide(L)'
;ETNTLPFHPFEDQQGDILRVEKEHQVLQEQLREAEEKFEQSQSRSLEEIAALEELLKKCIGETEVSQNELNWFHQDSEAQMKKWQQEKKENRENLKALKGTAKKHSDTNERYLKTIDDKEKQYNACLNTFLETSNKFANEKGKLEELIKKSQNDSQECEKRAVKAEISVLQTWKETEMWKLKGTIAKAEGNLRMLKALSSSASAAPVLKSQIDSWEIFTSNVKKQLEKVEVEYEEKIELVKNGARGCLTKVEVVDFPWP
;
A
#
# COMPACT_ATOMS: atom_id res chain seq x y z
N GLU A 1 33.72 149.79 32.78
CA GLU A 1 34.60 150.91 32.44
C GLU A 1 35.63 151.12 33.55
N THR A 2 36.85 150.65 33.30
CA THR A 2 38.09 151.09 33.94
C THR A 2 39.09 151.20 32.80
N ASN A 3 39.38 152.43 32.41
CA ASN A 3 40.25 152.77 31.29
C ASN A 3 41.71 152.59 31.71
N THR A 4 42.18 151.35 31.70
CA THR A 4 43.60 150.99 31.78
C THR A 4 44.13 150.86 30.35
N LEU A 5 45.21 151.57 30.05
CA LEU A 5 45.95 151.46 28.80
C LEU A 5 46.32 149.99 28.53
N PRO A 6 46.40 149.55 27.26
CA PRO A 6 46.79 148.19 26.89
C PRO A 6 48.09 147.80 27.62
N PHE A 7 48.12 146.62 28.24
CA PHE A 7 49.29 146.16 28.98
C PHE A 7 50.38 145.66 28.02
N HIS A 8 51.07 146.60 27.37
CA HIS A 8 52.21 146.27 26.52
C HIS A 8 53.37 145.66 27.33
N PRO A 9 54.09 144.67 26.76
CA PRO A 9 54.02 144.19 25.39
C PRO A 9 52.95 143.10 25.13
N PHE A 10 52.08 142.82 26.11
CA PHE A 10 51.22 141.63 26.10
C PHE A 10 49.80 141.86 25.55
N GLU A 11 49.33 143.10 25.47
CA GLU A 11 48.08 143.49 24.78
C GLU A 11 48.38 144.53 23.71
N ASP A 12 47.93 144.28 22.47
CA ASP A 12 47.97 145.26 21.38
C ASP A 12 46.70 146.13 21.36
N GLN A 13 45.57 145.61 21.87
CA GLN A 13 44.29 146.29 22.08
C GLN A 13 43.69 145.95 23.46
N GLN A 14 42.96 146.90 24.07
CA GLN A 14 42.41 146.73 25.42
C GLN A 14 41.43 145.53 25.49
N GLY A 15 41.67 144.60 26.42
CA GLY A 15 40.83 143.41 26.61
C GLY A 15 41.25 142.20 25.79
N ASP A 16 42.38 142.28 25.07
CA ASP A 16 43.00 141.15 24.37
C ASP A 16 43.30 139.99 25.33
N ILE A 17 43.76 140.24 26.56
CA ILE A 17 43.99 139.18 27.55
C ILE A 17 42.68 138.45 27.88
N LEU A 18 41.58 139.19 28.12
CA LEU A 18 40.26 138.61 28.41
C LEU A 18 39.67 137.86 27.22
N ARG A 19 39.94 138.30 25.99
CA ARG A 19 39.55 137.59 24.76
C ARG A 19 40.34 136.30 24.62
N VAL A 20 41.66 136.36 24.76
CA VAL A 20 42.57 135.21 24.72
C VAL A 20 42.24 134.20 25.83
N GLU A 21 41.86 134.65 27.03
CA GLU A 21 41.49 133.75 28.13
C GLU A 21 40.14 133.06 27.90
N LYS A 22 39.15 133.77 27.33
CA LYS A 22 37.89 133.14 26.89
C LYS A 22 38.12 132.14 25.75
N GLU A 23 38.94 132.50 24.76
CA GLU A 23 39.33 131.59 23.69
C GLU A 23 40.08 130.37 24.23
N HIS A 24 40.98 130.57 25.22
CA HIS A 24 41.67 129.50 25.90
C HIS A 24 40.71 128.57 26.67
N GLN A 25 39.70 129.12 27.35
CA GLN A 25 38.65 128.32 28.01
C GLN A 25 37.82 127.53 27.00
N VAL A 26 37.41 128.14 25.88
CA VAL A 26 36.68 127.44 24.82
C VAL A 26 37.53 126.33 24.22
N LEU A 27 38.82 126.58 23.97
CA LEU A 27 39.75 125.57 23.46
C LEU A 27 39.97 124.43 24.48
N GLN A 28 40.04 124.73 25.77
CA GLN A 28 40.11 123.70 26.82
C GLN A 28 38.84 122.85 26.88
N GLU A 29 37.66 123.44 26.73
CA GLU A 29 36.39 122.70 26.65
C GLU A 29 36.34 121.83 25.38
N GLN A 30 36.75 122.37 24.23
CA GLN A 30 36.81 121.62 22.97
C GLN A 30 37.82 120.46 23.03
N LEU A 31 38.96 120.65 23.69
CA LEU A 31 39.94 119.60 23.92
C LEU A 31 39.34 118.49 24.79
N ARG A 32 38.71 118.85 25.92
CA ARG A 32 38.04 117.89 26.80
C ARG A 32 36.92 117.13 26.09
N GLU A 33 36.07 117.81 25.31
CA GLU A 33 35.04 117.15 24.51
C GLU A 33 35.63 116.20 23.46
N ALA A 34 36.74 116.57 22.82
CA ALA A 34 37.41 115.73 21.85
C ALA A 34 38.05 114.49 22.50
N GLU A 35 38.63 114.66 23.69
CA GLU A 35 39.18 113.57 24.52
C GLU A 35 38.08 112.60 24.96
N GLU A 36 36.96 113.09 25.51
CA GLU A 36 35.82 112.25 25.91
C GLU A 36 35.21 111.50 24.72
N LYS A 37 35.04 112.17 23.56
CA LYS A 37 34.54 111.52 22.34
C LYS A 37 35.52 110.46 21.83
N PHE A 38 36.83 110.72 21.92
CA PHE A 38 37.85 109.75 21.53
C PHE A 38 37.83 108.54 22.46
N GLU A 39 37.75 108.74 23.78
CA GLU A 39 37.72 107.66 24.78
C GLU A 39 36.43 106.84 24.69
N GLN A 40 35.29 107.48 24.42
CA GLN A 40 34.03 106.79 24.16
C GLN A 40 34.08 105.97 22.87
N SER A 41 34.62 106.55 21.78
CA SER A 41 34.82 105.85 20.51
C SER A 41 35.77 104.66 20.67
N GLN A 42 36.88 104.85 21.41
CA GLN A 42 37.84 103.80 21.72
C GLN A 42 37.18 102.68 22.53
N SER A 43 36.46 103.00 23.60
CA SER A 43 35.75 102.02 24.44
C SER A 43 34.75 101.20 23.62
N ARG A 44 33.94 101.87 22.78
CA ARG A 44 33.02 101.21 21.86
C ARG A 44 33.73 100.30 20.86
N SER A 45 34.84 100.76 20.28
CA SER A 45 35.61 99.95 19.33
C SER A 45 36.21 98.69 19.97
N LEU A 46 36.68 98.79 21.22
CA LEU A 46 37.19 97.64 21.97
C LEU A 46 36.10 96.61 22.28
N GLU A 47 34.90 97.09 22.64
CA GLU A 47 33.74 96.23 22.87
C GLU A 47 33.27 95.53 21.58
N GLU A 48 33.22 96.25 20.46
CA GLU A 48 32.90 95.67 19.14
C GLU A 48 33.94 94.62 18.70
N ILE A 49 35.24 94.88 18.92
CA ILE A 49 36.32 93.91 18.66
C ILE A 49 36.14 92.66 19.53
N ALA A 50 35.91 92.82 20.83
CA ALA A 50 35.73 91.68 21.74
C ALA A 50 34.51 90.82 21.34
N ALA A 51 33.40 91.44 20.95
CA ALA A 51 32.22 90.73 20.47
C ALA A 51 32.49 89.96 19.17
N LEU A 52 33.23 90.55 18.22
CA LEU A 52 33.63 89.88 16.98
C LEU A 52 34.58 88.71 17.23
N GLU A 53 35.53 88.84 18.17
CA GLU A 53 36.43 87.75 18.56
C GLU A 53 35.67 86.58 19.19
N GLU A 54 34.65 86.86 20.01
CA GLU A 54 33.81 85.82 20.61
C GLU A 54 32.96 85.10 19.56
N LEU A 55 32.37 85.84 18.62
CA LEU A 55 31.67 85.27 17.45
C LEU A 55 32.61 84.41 16.60
N LEU A 56 33.84 84.86 16.36
CA LEU A 56 34.84 84.10 15.61
C LEU A 56 35.17 82.76 16.31
N LYS A 57 35.41 82.79 17.63
CA LYS A 57 35.68 81.58 18.43
C LYS A 57 34.51 80.60 18.36
N LYS A 58 33.27 81.10 18.46
CA LYS A 58 32.07 80.28 18.33
C LYS A 58 31.96 79.65 16.94
N CYS A 59 32.15 80.42 15.88
CA CYS A 59 32.14 79.93 14.50
C CYS A 59 33.20 78.85 14.25
N ILE A 60 34.41 79.01 14.80
CA ILE A 60 35.48 78.00 14.72
C ILE A 60 35.04 76.71 15.42
N GLY A 61 34.53 76.80 16.66
CA GLY A 61 34.06 75.63 17.40
C GLY A 61 32.91 74.89 16.70
N GLU A 62 31.93 75.62 16.17
CA GLU A 62 30.84 75.03 15.38
C GLU A 62 31.34 74.35 14.09
N THR A 63 32.35 74.94 13.44
CA THR A 63 32.98 74.35 12.24
C THR A 63 33.73 73.06 12.57
N GLU A 64 34.48 73.04 13.68
CA GLU A 64 35.19 71.83 14.15
C GLU A 64 34.22 70.69 14.49
N VAL A 65 33.12 71.00 15.20
CA VAL A 65 32.06 70.02 15.50
C VAL A 65 31.44 69.48 14.21
N SER A 66 31.04 70.37 13.29
CA SER A 66 30.44 69.99 12.01
C SER A 66 31.39 69.13 11.16
N GLN A 67 32.69 69.44 11.18
CA GLN A 67 33.71 68.66 10.47
C GLN A 67 33.87 67.26 11.07
N ASN A 68 33.81 67.12 12.39
CA ASN A 68 33.88 65.82 13.06
C ASN A 68 32.62 64.97 12.78
N GLU A 69 31.44 65.57 12.81
CA GLU A 69 30.18 64.91 12.45
C GLU A 69 30.19 64.41 10.99
N LEU A 70 30.70 65.24 10.07
CA LEU A 70 30.85 64.86 8.66
C LEU A 70 31.82 63.67 8.48
N ASN A 71 32.96 63.70 9.19
CA ASN A 71 33.92 62.60 9.17
C ASN A 71 33.30 61.29 9.71
N TRP A 72 32.53 61.37 10.79
CA TRP A 72 31.82 60.23 11.35
C TRP A 72 30.78 59.68 10.38
N PHE A 73 30.01 60.55 9.73
CA PHE A 73 29.02 60.16 8.72
C PHE A 73 29.67 59.49 7.50
N HIS A 74 30.82 59.99 7.05
CA HIS A 74 31.59 59.34 5.99
C HIS A 74 32.05 57.93 6.38
N GLN A 75 32.61 57.77 7.59
CA GLN A 75 33.06 56.46 8.07
C GLN A 75 31.92 55.46 8.21
N ASP A 76 30.78 55.88 8.77
CA ASP A 76 29.60 55.01 8.90
C ASP A 76 29.05 54.62 7.51
N SER A 77 28.92 55.57 6.60
CA SER A 77 28.46 55.31 5.23
C SER A 77 29.38 54.33 4.49
N GLU A 78 30.70 54.47 4.61
CA GLU A 78 31.66 53.51 4.05
C GLU A 78 31.53 52.12 4.67
N ALA A 79 31.31 52.03 5.99
CA ALA A 79 31.12 50.76 6.69
C ALA A 79 29.83 50.06 6.24
N GLN A 80 28.72 50.81 6.15
CA GLN A 80 27.44 50.30 5.64
C GLN A 80 27.57 49.85 4.18
N MET A 81 28.28 50.60 3.35
CA MET A 81 28.50 50.25 1.96
C MET A 81 29.30 48.95 1.81
N LYS A 82 30.36 48.76 2.61
CA LYS A 82 31.13 47.51 2.65
C LYS A 82 30.26 46.33 3.09
N LYS A 83 29.46 46.51 4.15
CA LYS A 83 28.53 45.49 4.65
C LYS A 83 27.50 45.09 3.59
N TRP A 84 26.87 46.06 2.95
CA TRP A 84 25.89 45.82 1.89
C TRP A 84 26.50 45.07 0.68
N GLN A 85 27.72 45.42 0.27
CA GLN A 85 28.42 44.71 -0.81
C GLN A 85 28.71 43.25 -0.46
N GLN A 86 29.13 42.99 0.78
CA GLN A 86 29.37 41.64 1.26
C GLN A 86 28.07 40.81 1.31
N GLU A 87 27.00 41.35 1.91
CA GLU A 87 25.69 40.69 1.96
C GLU A 87 25.15 40.40 0.56
N LYS A 88 25.32 41.34 -0.39
CA LYS A 88 24.94 41.15 -1.79
C LYS A 88 25.68 39.98 -2.44
N LYS A 89 26.98 39.83 -2.15
CA LYS A 89 27.80 38.72 -2.67
C LYS A 89 27.35 37.39 -2.06
N GLU A 90 27.21 37.32 -0.75
CA GLU A 90 26.78 36.12 -0.03
C GLU A 90 25.39 35.68 -0.48
N ASN A 91 24.44 36.61 -0.62
CA ASN A 91 23.09 36.27 -1.04
C ASN A 91 23.05 35.74 -2.48
N ARG A 92 23.91 36.25 -3.37
CA ARG A 92 24.07 35.72 -4.73
C ARG A 92 24.63 34.30 -4.73
N GLU A 93 25.61 34.02 -3.88
CA GLU A 93 26.20 32.67 -3.74
C GLU A 93 25.19 31.68 -3.14
N ASN A 94 24.47 32.08 -2.09
CA ASN A 94 23.40 31.31 -1.48
C ASN A 94 22.28 30.99 -2.48
N LEU A 95 21.85 31.98 -3.28
CA LEU A 95 20.85 31.76 -4.32
C LEU A 95 21.33 30.75 -5.37
N LYS A 96 22.61 30.80 -5.75
CA LYS A 96 23.22 29.83 -6.69
C LYS A 96 23.23 28.42 -6.09
N ALA A 97 23.58 28.29 -4.80
CA ALA A 97 23.57 27.02 -4.09
C ALA A 97 22.15 26.44 -4.00
N LEU A 98 21.17 27.25 -3.58
CA LEU A 98 19.75 26.86 -3.49
C LEU A 98 19.18 26.43 -4.84
N LYS A 99 19.51 27.16 -5.92
CA LYS A 99 19.08 26.75 -7.27
C LYS A 99 19.68 25.39 -7.66
N GLY A 100 20.93 25.14 -7.27
CA GLY A 100 21.59 23.85 -7.49
C GLY A 100 20.94 22.71 -6.73
N THR A 101 20.60 22.91 -5.45
CA THR A 101 19.92 21.87 -4.64
C THR A 101 18.48 21.63 -5.13
N ALA A 102 17.74 22.68 -5.46
CA ALA A 102 16.40 22.56 -6.04
C ALA A 102 16.41 21.74 -7.34
N LYS A 103 17.38 21.98 -8.22
CA LYS A 103 17.55 21.18 -9.44
C LYS A 103 17.83 19.71 -9.14
N LYS A 104 18.77 19.41 -8.22
CA LYS A 104 19.06 18.02 -7.82
C LYS A 104 17.84 17.30 -7.25
N HIS A 105 17.03 17.99 -6.45
CA HIS A 105 15.77 17.44 -5.94
C HIS A 105 14.77 17.17 -7.06
N SER A 106 14.61 18.10 -8.01
CA SER A 106 13.77 17.90 -9.19
C SER A 106 14.19 16.67 -10.01
N ASP A 107 15.48 16.57 -10.36
CA ASP A 107 16.03 15.46 -11.15
C ASP A 107 15.90 14.11 -10.42
N THR A 108 15.95 14.13 -9.09
CA THR A 108 15.77 12.93 -8.26
C THR A 108 14.29 12.54 -8.18
N ASN A 109 13.40 13.52 -8.03
CA ASN A 109 11.96 13.29 -8.03
C ASN A 109 11.47 12.70 -9.37
N GLU A 110 11.97 13.21 -10.49
CA GLU A 110 11.67 12.67 -11.82
C GLU A 110 12.10 11.20 -11.96
N ARG A 111 13.31 10.86 -11.48
CA ARG A 111 13.79 9.47 -11.46
C ARG A 111 12.91 8.55 -10.61
N TYR A 112 12.44 9.03 -9.45
CA TYR A 112 11.52 8.25 -8.61
C TYR A 112 10.16 8.05 -9.29
N LEU A 113 9.59 9.09 -9.90
CA LEU A 113 8.33 8.98 -10.65
C LEU A 113 8.44 7.94 -11.78
N LYS A 114 9.52 7.97 -12.56
CA LYS A 114 9.77 6.97 -13.60
C LYS A 114 9.89 5.56 -13.02
N THR A 115 10.58 5.41 -11.89
CA THR A 115 10.74 4.11 -11.23
C THR A 115 9.40 3.55 -10.75
N ILE A 116 8.54 4.42 -10.21
CA ILE A 116 7.19 4.05 -9.76
C ILE A 116 6.36 3.56 -10.95
N ASP A 117 6.33 4.32 -12.04
CA ASP A 117 5.61 3.94 -13.28
C ASP A 117 6.11 2.60 -13.86
N ASP A 118 7.42 2.37 -13.90
CA ASP A 118 8.00 1.10 -14.34
C ASP A 118 7.60 -0.06 -13.42
N LYS A 119 7.56 0.17 -12.11
CA LYS A 119 7.15 -0.85 -11.12
C LYS A 119 5.66 -1.16 -11.19
N GLU A 120 4.83 -0.15 -11.42
CA GLU A 120 3.39 -0.32 -11.62
C GLU A 120 3.10 -1.17 -12.86
N LYS A 121 3.79 -0.91 -13.98
CA LYS A 121 3.69 -1.74 -15.19
C LYS A 121 4.12 -3.19 -14.94
N GLN A 122 5.22 -3.40 -14.22
CA GLN A 122 5.68 -4.76 -13.86
C GLN A 122 4.67 -5.50 -12.98
N TYR A 123 4.12 -4.80 -11.99
CA TYR A 123 3.09 -5.35 -11.10
C TYR A 123 1.84 -5.75 -11.87
N ASN A 124 1.33 -4.87 -12.72
CA ASN A 124 0.13 -5.13 -13.52
C ASN A 124 0.33 -6.29 -14.50
N ALA A 125 1.51 -6.41 -15.12
CA ALA A 125 1.84 -7.55 -15.98
C ALA A 125 1.83 -8.87 -15.19
N CYS A 126 2.48 -8.90 -14.02
CA CYS A 126 2.50 -10.07 -13.14
C CYS A 126 1.10 -10.47 -12.67
N LEU A 127 0.29 -9.49 -12.27
CA LEU A 127 -1.09 -9.70 -11.84
C LEU A 127 -1.92 -10.31 -12.96
N ASN A 128 -1.82 -9.78 -14.18
CA ASN A 128 -2.55 -10.31 -15.32
C ASN A 128 -2.16 -11.77 -15.62
N THR A 129 -0.86 -12.09 -15.63
CA THR A 129 -0.40 -13.46 -15.82
C THR A 129 -0.90 -14.41 -14.72
N PHE A 130 -0.92 -13.95 -13.47
CA PHE A 130 -1.46 -14.72 -12.36
C PHE A 130 -2.96 -14.98 -12.53
N LEU A 131 -3.75 -13.96 -12.89
CA LEU A 131 -5.19 -14.08 -13.11
C LEU A 131 -5.50 -15.01 -14.29
N GLU A 132 -4.79 -14.90 -15.40
CA GLU A 132 -4.92 -15.79 -16.55
C GLU A 132 -4.64 -17.25 -16.16
N THR A 133 -3.55 -17.48 -15.41
CA THR A 133 -3.16 -18.82 -14.95
C THR A 133 -4.20 -19.39 -13.98
N SER A 134 -4.68 -18.58 -13.03
CA SER A 134 -5.70 -18.96 -12.07
C SER A 134 -7.02 -19.34 -12.75
N ASN A 135 -7.46 -18.55 -13.73
CA ASN A 135 -8.66 -18.83 -14.51
C ASN A 135 -8.51 -20.13 -15.33
N LYS A 136 -7.35 -20.35 -15.94
CA LYS A 136 -7.06 -21.61 -16.65
C LYS A 136 -7.12 -22.80 -15.70
N PHE A 137 -6.50 -22.71 -14.54
CA PHE A 137 -6.51 -23.76 -13.52
C PHE A 137 -7.91 -24.05 -13.00
N ALA A 138 -8.72 -23.02 -12.75
CA ALA A 138 -10.11 -23.19 -12.33
C ALA A 138 -10.95 -23.93 -13.38
N ASN A 139 -10.76 -23.63 -14.66
CA ASN A 139 -11.43 -24.33 -15.77
C ASN A 139 -10.97 -25.80 -15.87
N GLU A 140 -9.67 -26.07 -15.76
CA GLU A 140 -9.14 -27.44 -15.78
C GLU A 140 -9.64 -28.26 -14.59
N LYS A 141 -9.69 -27.66 -13.40
CA LYS A 141 -10.27 -28.27 -12.20
C LYS A 141 -11.73 -28.68 -12.44
N GLY A 142 -12.55 -27.79 -12.99
CA GLY A 142 -13.95 -28.10 -13.30
C GLY A 142 -14.12 -29.27 -14.27
N LYS A 143 -13.29 -29.34 -15.32
CA LYS A 143 -13.28 -30.46 -16.27
C LYS A 143 -12.89 -31.78 -15.61
N LEU A 144 -11.88 -31.76 -14.73
CA LEU A 144 -11.44 -32.96 -14.01
C LEU A 144 -12.51 -33.44 -13.03
N GLU A 145 -13.18 -32.54 -12.31
CA GLU A 145 -14.29 -32.89 -11.41
C GLU A 145 -15.45 -33.55 -12.18
N GLU A 146 -15.78 -33.04 -13.37
CA GLU A 146 -16.80 -33.64 -14.23
C GLU A 146 -16.38 -35.05 -14.71
N LEU A 147 -15.12 -35.22 -15.13
CA LEU A 147 -14.60 -36.53 -15.55
C LEU A 147 -14.60 -37.55 -14.40
N ILE A 148 -14.22 -37.14 -13.19
CA ILE A 148 -14.26 -38.00 -12.00
C ILE A 148 -15.71 -38.44 -11.74
N LYS A 149 -16.66 -37.50 -11.77
CA LYS A 149 -18.08 -37.81 -11.56
C LYS A 149 -18.61 -38.77 -12.62
N LYS A 150 -18.24 -38.56 -13.89
CA LYS A 150 -18.63 -39.44 -15.00
C LYS A 150 -18.06 -40.86 -14.79
N SER A 151 -16.77 -40.98 -14.48
CA SER A 151 -16.13 -42.28 -14.24
C SER A 151 -16.75 -43.03 -13.06
N GLN A 152 -17.11 -42.34 -11.98
CA GLN A 152 -17.81 -42.95 -10.85
C GLN A 152 -19.18 -43.48 -11.25
N ASN A 153 -19.96 -42.70 -12.01
CA ASN A 153 -21.25 -43.14 -12.52
C ASN A 153 -21.12 -44.35 -13.44
N ASP A 154 -20.14 -44.32 -14.36
CA ASP A 154 -19.86 -45.42 -15.29
C ASP A 154 -19.47 -46.70 -14.51
N SER A 155 -18.64 -46.56 -13.47
CA SER A 155 -18.25 -47.68 -12.60
C SER A 155 -19.45 -48.27 -11.87
N GLN A 156 -20.30 -47.44 -11.26
CA GLN A 156 -21.50 -47.91 -10.56
C GLN A 156 -22.48 -48.61 -11.51
N GLU A 157 -22.63 -48.10 -12.73
CA GLU A 157 -23.47 -48.70 -13.75
C GLU A 157 -22.90 -50.04 -14.23
N CYS A 158 -21.58 -50.14 -14.45
CA CYS A 158 -20.90 -51.40 -14.74
C CYS A 158 -21.11 -52.43 -13.63
N GLU A 159 -21.01 -52.03 -12.35
CA GLU A 159 -21.27 -52.89 -11.21
C GLU A 159 -22.72 -53.41 -11.20
N LYS A 160 -23.71 -52.54 -11.40
CA LYS A 160 -25.12 -52.95 -11.50
C LYS A 160 -25.35 -53.96 -12.63
N ARG A 161 -24.74 -53.73 -13.80
CA ARG A 161 -24.83 -54.65 -14.94
C ARG A 161 -24.17 -55.99 -14.64
N ALA A 162 -23.01 -55.99 -14.00
CA ALA A 162 -22.30 -57.21 -13.61
C ALA A 162 -23.13 -58.05 -12.62
N VAL A 163 -23.68 -57.42 -11.57
CA VAL A 163 -24.57 -58.07 -10.59
C VAL A 163 -25.80 -58.66 -11.29
N LYS A 164 -26.44 -57.90 -12.19
CA LYS A 164 -27.60 -58.38 -12.96
C LYS A 164 -27.25 -59.60 -13.82
N ALA A 165 -26.12 -59.54 -14.53
CA ALA A 165 -25.67 -60.64 -15.37
C ALA A 165 -25.35 -61.90 -14.54
N GLU A 166 -24.68 -61.74 -13.40
CA GLU A 166 -24.37 -62.84 -12.47
C GLU A 166 -25.65 -63.50 -11.94
N ILE A 167 -26.64 -62.72 -11.52
CA ILE A 167 -27.96 -63.23 -11.11
C ILE A 167 -28.63 -63.99 -12.26
N SER A 168 -28.64 -63.46 -13.48
CA SER A 168 -29.26 -64.14 -14.64
C SER A 168 -28.58 -65.47 -14.96
N VAL A 169 -27.25 -65.57 -14.83
CA VAL A 169 -26.52 -66.83 -15.01
C VAL A 169 -26.91 -67.83 -13.91
N LEU A 170 -26.93 -67.41 -12.64
CA LEU A 170 -27.33 -68.28 -11.53
C LEU A 170 -28.77 -68.77 -11.66
N GLN A 171 -29.70 -67.90 -12.07
CA GLN A 171 -31.10 -68.25 -12.35
C GLN A 171 -31.19 -69.29 -13.48
N THR A 172 -30.46 -69.08 -14.57
CA THR A 172 -30.44 -70.01 -15.70
C THR A 172 -29.91 -71.39 -15.29
N TRP A 173 -28.85 -71.43 -14.47
CA TRP A 173 -28.30 -72.68 -13.93
C TRP A 173 -29.28 -73.37 -12.98
N LYS A 174 -29.93 -72.62 -12.07
CA LYS A 174 -30.99 -73.12 -11.18
C LYS A 174 -32.08 -73.80 -12.00
N GLU A 175 -32.66 -73.09 -12.96
CA GLU A 175 -33.74 -73.60 -13.82
C GLU A 175 -33.32 -74.85 -14.60
N THR A 176 -32.11 -74.83 -15.17
CA THR A 176 -31.57 -75.96 -15.96
C THR A 176 -31.41 -77.21 -15.09
N GLU A 177 -30.81 -77.10 -13.90
CA GLU A 177 -30.59 -78.25 -13.02
C GLU A 177 -31.90 -78.72 -12.38
N MET A 178 -32.80 -77.82 -11.99
CA MET A 178 -34.14 -78.20 -11.53
C MET A 178 -34.93 -78.94 -12.60
N TRP A 179 -34.88 -78.49 -13.87
CA TRP A 179 -35.56 -79.17 -14.98
C TRP A 179 -35.04 -80.59 -15.19
N LYS A 180 -33.72 -80.79 -15.16
CA LYS A 180 -33.10 -82.13 -15.25
C LYS A 180 -33.58 -83.05 -14.12
N LEU A 181 -33.53 -82.57 -12.88
CA LEU A 181 -33.95 -83.35 -11.70
C LEU A 181 -35.45 -83.68 -11.72
N LYS A 182 -36.30 -82.71 -12.09
CA LYS A 182 -37.74 -82.95 -12.32
C LYS A 182 -37.99 -83.99 -13.41
N GLY A 183 -37.22 -83.96 -14.50
CA GLY A 183 -37.26 -84.96 -15.55
C GLY A 183 -36.88 -86.36 -15.05
N THR A 184 -35.84 -86.48 -14.22
CA THR A 184 -35.44 -87.74 -13.58
C THR A 184 -36.52 -88.26 -12.62
N ILE A 185 -37.12 -87.39 -11.81
CA ILE A 185 -38.24 -87.74 -10.91
C ILE A 185 -39.42 -88.26 -11.74
N ALA A 186 -39.83 -87.55 -12.78
CA ALA A 186 -40.97 -87.96 -13.62
C ALA A 186 -40.74 -89.33 -14.28
N LYS A 187 -39.51 -89.60 -14.75
CA LYS A 187 -39.10 -90.92 -15.27
C LYS A 187 -39.16 -92.00 -14.20
N ALA A 188 -38.59 -91.73 -13.01
CA ALA A 188 -38.60 -92.66 -11.89
C ALA A 188 -40.03 -92.98 -11.42
N GLU A 189 -40.90 -91.98 -11.32
CA GLU A 189 -42.31 -92.14 -10.99
C GLU A 189 -43.09 -92.90 -12.07
N GLY A 190 -42.73 -92.74 -13.35
CA GLY A 190 -43.27 -93.54 -14.46
C GLY A 190 -42.89 -95.02 -14.35
N ASN A 191 -41.62 -95.31 -14.08
CA ASN A 191 -41.14 -96.68 -13.83
C ASN A 191 -41.79 -97.28 -12.59
N LEU A 192 -41.92 -96.51 -11.52
CA LEU A 192 -42.62 -96.91 -10.30
C LEU A 192 -44.06 -97.32 -10.58
N ARG A 193 -44.80 -96.53 -11.38
CA ARG A 193 -46.17 -96.84 -11.80
C ARG A 193 -46.24 -98.14 -12.59
N MET A 194 -45.31 -98.37 -13.52
CA MET A 194 -45.22 -99.62 -14.29
C MET A 194 -44.97 -100.83 -13.38
N LEU A 195 -43.97 -100.74 -12.48
CA LEU A 195 -43.63 -101.83 -11.57
C LEU A 195 -44.77 -102.15 -10.60
N LYS A 196 -45.47 -101.13 -10.07
CA LYS A 196 -46.65 -101.32 -9.22
C LYS A 196 -47.80 -102.00 -9.97
N ALA A 197 -48.02 -101.67 -11.24
CA ALA A 197 -49.01 -102.35 -12.09
C ALA A 197 -48.66 -103.83 -12.34
N LEU A 198 -47.39 -104.14 -12.65
CA LEU A 198 -46.91 -105.51 -12.88
C LEU A 198 -46.93 -106.37 -11.60
N SER A 199 -46.65 -105.77 -10.45
CA SER A 199 -46.68 -106.42 -9.13
C SER A 199 -48.09 -106.79 -8.66
N SER A 200 -49.13 -106.34 -9.37
CA SER A 200 -50.53 -106.70 -9.09
C SER A 200 -50.92 -108.07 -9.68
N SER A 201 -50.01 -108.73 -10.41
CA SER A 201 -50.14 -110.11 -10.89
C SER A 201 -49.44 -111.11 -9.95
N ALA A 202 -50.10 -112.23 -9.64
CA ALA A 202 -49.75 -113.08 -8.49
C ALA A 202 -48.41 -113.86 -8.59
N SER A 203 -47.75 -113.94 -9.76
CA SER A 203 -46.58 -114.82 -9.97
C SER A 203 -45.21 -114.15 -9.77
N ALA A 204 -45.13 -112.80 -9.67
CA ALA A 204 -43.85 -112.05 -9.64
C ALA A 204 -43.66 -111.14 -8.41
N ALA A 205 -44.56 -111.22 -7.41
CA ALA A 205 -44.70 -110.24 -6.33
C ALA A 205 -43.46 -110.01 -5.43
N PRO A 206 -42.65 -111.02 -5.01
CA PRO A 206 -41.54 -110.78 -4.08
C PRO A 206 -40.34 -110.04 -4.70
N VAL A 207 -39.99 -110.35 -5.96
CA VAL A 207 -38.86 -109.74 -6.69
C VAL A 207 -39.21 -108.30 -7.09
N LEU A 208 -40.46 -108.06 -7.51
CA LEU A 208 -40.94 -106.73 -7.87
C LEU A 208 -41.03 -105.79 -6.66
N LYS A 209 -41.27 -106.32 -5.45
CA LYS A 209 -41.34 -105.50 -4.23
C LYS A 209 -40.00 -104.84 -3.89
N SER A 210 -38.90 -105.58 -3.96
CA SER A 210 -37.56 -105.04 -3.74
C SER A 210 -37.18 -103.95 -4.76
N GLN A 211 -37.62 -104.11 -6.02
CA GLN A 211 -37.41 -103.09 -7.05
C GLN A 211 -38.27 -101.84 -6.81
N ILE A 212 -39.54 -102.02 -6.42
CA ILE A 212 -40.39 -100.88 -6.04
C ILE A 212 -39.75 -100.08 -4.91
N ASP A 213 -39.26 -100.75 -3.86
CA ASP A 213 -38.64 -100.07 -2.71
C ASP A 213 -37.34 -99.34 -3.11
N SER A 214 -36.51 -99.91 -4.01
CA SER A 214 -35.31 -99.23 -4.52
C SER A 214 -35.64 -98.00 -5.37
N TRP A 215 -36.68 -98.06 -6.20
CA TRP A 215 -37.18 -96.92 -6.97
C TRP A 215 -37.84 -95.85 -6.09
N GLU A 216 -38.50 -96.21 -4.98
CA GLU A 216 -39.04 -95.26 -4.00
C GLU A 216 -37.90 -94.52 -3.27
N ILE A 217 -36.86 -95.23 -2.84
CA ILE A 217 -35.67 -94.65 -2.23
C ILE A 217 -34.95 -93.71 -3.22
N PHE A 218 -34.74 -94.16 -4.47
CA PHE A 218 -34.15 -93.34 -5.52
C PHE A 218 -34.96 -92.05 -5.75
N THR A 219 -36.28 -92.17 -5.89
CA THR A 219 -37.16 -91.01 -6.10
C THR A 219 -37.11 -90.05 -4.91
N SER A 220 -37.09 -90.56 -3.67
CA SER A 220 -36.93 -89.73 -2.46
C SER A 220 -35.60 -88.99 -2.45
N ASN A 221 -34.52 -89.65 -2.85
CA ASN A 221 -33.18 -89.07 -2.89
C ASN A 221 -33.06 -87.96 -3.94
N VAL A 222 -33.59 -88.18 -5.15
CA VAL A 222 -33.64 -87.15 -6.21
C VAL A 222 -34.50 -85.96 -5.78
N LYS A 223 -35.61 -86.19 -5.07
CA LYS A 223 -36.45 -85.11 -4.50
C LYS A 223 -35.71 -84.28 -3.46
N LYS A 224 -34.96 -84.91 -2.55
CA LYS A 224 -34.11 -84.19 -1.58
C LYS A 224 -33.02 -83.38 -2.26
N GLN A 225 -32.42 -83.92 -3.32
CA GLN A 225 -31.43 -83.19 -4.09
C GLN A 225 -32.04 -81.98 -4.82
N LEU A 226 -33.25 -82.11 -5.36
CA LEU A 226 -33.97 -80.99 -5.98
C LEU A 226 -34.15 -79.81 -5.01
N GLU A 227 -34.57 -80.10 -3.77
CA GLU A 227 -34.73 -79.08 -2.72
C GLU A 227 -33.39 -78.44 -2.34
N LYS A 228 -32.34 -79.26 -2.15
CA LYS A 228 -30.98 -78.77 -1.86
C LYS A 228 -30.48 -77.82 -2.95
N VAL A 229 -30.62 -78.21 -4.23
CA VAL A 229 -30.20 -77.40 -5.37
C VAL A 229 -30.97 -76.07 -5.43
N GLU A 230 -32.27 -76.10 -5.15
CA GLU A 230 -33.10 -74.88 -5.12
C GLU A 230 -32.64 -73.90 -4.03
N VAL A 231 -32.41 -74.39 -2.81
CA VAL A 231 -31.95 -73.57 -1.68
C VAL A 231 -30.56 -72.97 -1.95
N GLU A 232 -29.59 -73.80 -2.38
CA GLU A 232 -28.22 -73.32 -2.60
C GLU A 232 -28.11 -72.28 -3.72
N TYR A 233 -28.89 -72.42 -4.80
CA TYR A 233 -28.90 -71.38 -5.84
C TYR A 233 -29.60 -70.10 -5.36
N GLU A 234 -30.65 -70.19 -4.55
CA GLU A 234 -31.33 -69.00 -4.01
C GLU A 234 -30.43 -68.24 -3.03
N GLU A 235 -29.71 -68.95 -2.15
CA GLU A 235 -28.71 -68.36 -1.26
C GLU A 235 -27.60 -67.65 -2.04
N LYS A 236 -27.07 -68.27 -3.10
CA LYS A 236 -26.05 -67.64 -3.96
C LYS A 236 -26.58 -66.39 -4.66
N ILE A 237 -27.82 -66.42 -5.16
CA ILE A 237 -28.47 -65.26 -5.78
C ILE A 237 -28.60 -64.13 -4.75
N GLU A 238 -28.99 -64.45 -3.52
CA GLU A 238 -29.16 -63.46 -2.45
C GLU A 238 -27.81 -62.87 -2.00
N LEU A 239 -26.75 -63.68 -1.92
CA LEU A 239 -25.39 -63.21 -1.66
C LEU A 239 -24.94 -62.19 -2.73
N VAL A 240 -25.19 -62.48 -4.01
CA VAL A 240 -24.85 -61.57 -5.11
C VAL A 240 -25.65 -60.27 -5.05
N LYS A 241 -26.96 -60.33 -4.74
CA LYS A 241 -27.77 -59.12 -4.52
C LYS A 241 -27.23 -58.25 -3.38
N ASN A 242 -26.71 -58.90 -2.33
CA ASN A 242 -26.11 -58.23 -1.18
C ASN A 242 -24.66 -57.76 -1.41
N GLY A 243 -24.14 -57.90 -2.62
CA GLY A 243 -22.85 -57.34 -3.04
C GLY A 243 -21.67 -58.31 -2.97
N ALA A 244 -21.91 -59.60 -2.71
CA ALA A 244 -20.88 -60.62 -2.93
C ALA A 244 -20.52 -60.70 -4.42
N ARG A 245 -19.23 -60.86 -4.74
CA ARG A 245 -18.73 -60.91 -6.12
C ARG A 245 -18.10 -62.28 -6.39
N GLY A 246 -18.20 -62.75 -7.64
CA GLY A 246 -17.53 -63.99 -8.06
C GLY A 246 -18.18 -65.24 -7.48
N CYS A 247 -19.49 -65.19 -7.23
CA CYS A 247 -20.29 -66.30 -6.72
C CYS A 247 -20.72 -67.29 -7.82
N LEU A 248 -20.22 -67.13 -9.06
CA LEU A 248 -20.42 -68.03 -10.21
C LEU A 248 -19.74 -69.39 -10.01
N THR A 249 -20.23 -70.16 -9.06
CA THR A 249 -19.86 -71.56 -8.84
C THR A 249 -21.11 -72.41 -9.04
N LYS A 250 -21.01 -73.42 -9.90
CA LYS A 250 -22.13 -74.34 -10.16
C LYS A 250 -22.39 -75.18 -8.91
N VAL A 251 -23.66 -75.37 -8.55
CA VAL A 251 -24.04 -76.28 -7.45
C VAL A 251 -23.73 -77.73 -7.87
N GLU A 252 -23.10 -78.49 -6.99
CA GLU A 252 -22.77 -79.89 -7.24
C GLU A 252 -24.04 -80.76 -7.21
N VAL A 253 -24.33 -81.38 -8.35
CA VAL A 253 -25.42 -82.34 -8.51
C VAL A 253 -24.81 -83.74 -8.53
N VAL A 254 -24.99 -84.50 -7.45
CA VAL A 254 -24.76 -85.95 -7.38
C VAL A 254 -25.52 -86.67 -8.50
N ASP A 255 -24.79 -87.42 -9.32
CA ASP A 255 -25.40 -88.33 -10.29
C ASP A 255 -25.93 -89.58 -9.58
N PHE A 256 -27.22 -89.85 -9.72
CA PHE A 256 -27.83 -91.06 -9.18
C PHE A 256 -27.85 -92.16 -10.24
N PRO A 257 -27.15 -93.29 -10.04
CA PRO A 257 -27.26 -94.43 -10.94
C PRO A 257 -28.70 -94.98 -10.89
N TRP A 258 -29.24 -95.31 -12.06
CA TRP A 258 -30.57 -95.90 -12.16
C TRP A 258 -30.59 -97.26 -11.44
N PRO A 259 -31.60 -97.53 -10.57
CA PRO A 259 -31.81 -98.83 -9.94
C PRO A 259 -32.14 -99.93 -10.96
#